data_AF-A0AA97F252-F1
#
_entry.id   AF-A0AA97F252-F1
#
_cell.length_a   1.000
_cell.length_b   1.000
_cell.length_c   1.000
_cell.angle_alpha   90.00
_cell.angle_beta   90.00
_cell.angle_gamma   90.00
#
_symmetry.space_group_name_H-M   'P 1'
#
loop_
_entity.id
_entity.type
_entity.pdbx_description
1 polymer ?
#
loop_
_entity_poly.entity_id
_entity_poly.type
_entity_poly.pdbx_seq_one_letter_code
_entity_poly.pdbx_strand_id
1 'polypeptide(L)'
;MCKELRSFGLPVICVDARHMAAALSARINKNDKNDARGIAQMMRSVSKISCQIKIALGSRRQLMCSKQQVIGTIRGLLKIHGR
;
A
#
# COMPACT_ATOMS: atom_id res chain seq x y z
N MET A 1 -22.89 10.76 -1.10
CA MET A 1 -22.36 11.32 0.17
C MET A 1 -20.93 11.85 0.04
N CYS A 2 -19.87 11.03 0.04
CA CYS A 2 -18.48 11.55 -0.02
C CYS A 2 -18.18 12.47 -1.22
N LYS A 3 -18.70 12.13 -2.42
CA LYS A 3 -18.50 12.92 -3.65
C LYS A 3 -19.10 14.33 -3.50
N GLU A 4 -20.25 14.43 -2.84
CA GLU A 4 -20.92 15.71 -2.61
C GLU A 4 -20.23 16.52 -1.52
N LEU A 5 -19.82 15.91 -0.41
CA LEU A 5 -19.05 16.60 0.62
C LEU A 5 -17.72 17.17 0.07
N ARG A 6 -17.08 16.47 -0.88
CA ARG A 6 -15.93 17.02 -1.63
C ARG A 6 -16.31 18.18 -2.53
N SER A 7 -17.49 18.12 -3.16
CA SER A 7 -18.03 19.22 -3.97
C SER A 7 -18.28 20.47 -3.13
N PHE A 8 -18.62 20.31 -1.85
CA PHE A 8 -18.70 21.41 -0.87
C PHE A 8 -17.34 21.88 -0.35
N GLY A 9 -16.22 21.39 -0.91
CA GLY A 9 -14.87 21.80 -0.51
C GLY A 9 -14.36 21.17 0.79
N LEU A 10 -15.08 20.18 1.36
CA LEU A 10 -14.65 19.53 2.61
C LEU A 10 -13.57 18.49 2.35
N PRO A 11 -12.51 18.40 3.18
CA PRO A 11 -11.39 17.47 3.01
C PRO A 11 -11.73 16.04 3.45
N VAL A 12 -12.83 15.47 2.94
CA VAL A 12 -13.28 14.12 3.27
C VAL A 12 -12.55 13.03 2.50
N ILE A 13 -12.17 11.97 3.22
CA ILE A 13 -11.55 10.75 2.69
C ILE A 13 -12.47 9.58 3.03
N CYS A 14 -12.95 8.86 2.01
CA CYS A 14 -13.71 7.63 2.23
C CYS A 14 -12.73 6.47 2.32
N VAL A 15 -12.95 5.59 3.29
CA VAL A 15 -12.10 4.43 3.52
C VAL A 15 -13.01 3.21 3.67
N ASP A 16 -12.64 2.09 3.06
CA ASP A 16 -13.42 0.86 3.16
C ASP A 16 -13.40 0.35 4.61
N ALA A 17 -14.59 0.21 5.19
CA ALA A 17 -14.77 -0.22 6.58
C ALA A 17 -14.16 -1.60 6.85
N ARG A 18 -14.13 -2.50 5.86
CA ARG A 18 -13.56 -3.85 6.00
C ARG A 18 -12.04 -3.80 6.17
N HIS A 19 -11.36 -2.93 5.41
CA HIS A 19 -9.92 -2.74 5.57
C HIS A 19 -9.58 -2.13 6.94
N MET A 20 -10.41 -1.18 7.40
CA MET A 20 -10.24 -0.59 8.73
C MET A 20 -10.45 -1.62 9.84
N ALA A 21 -11.50 -2.44 9.73
CA ALA A 21 -11.79 -3.51 10.69
C ALA A 21 -10.66 -4.56 10.74
N ALA A 22 -10.16 -5.02 9.59
CA ALA A 22 -9.07 -5.98 9.51
C ALA A 22 -7.75 -5.44 10.10
N ALA A 23 -7.47 -4.16 9.91
CA ALA A 23 -6.29 -3.53 10.49
C ALA A 23 -6.43 -3.28 12.00
N LEU A 24 -7.64 -3.06 12.51
CA LEU A 24 -7.91 -2.95 13.95
C LEU A 24 -7.95 -4.32 14.65
N SER A 25 -8.40 -5.38 13.97
CA SER A 25 -8.47 -6.73 14.54
C SER A 25 -7.10 -7.33 14.86
N ALA A 26 -6.02 -6.80 14.28
CA ALA A 26 -4.65 -7.18 14.61
C ALA A 26 -4.19 -6.68 16.00
N ARG A 27 -4.98 -5.84 16.69
CA ARG A 27 -4.65 -5.33 18.03
C ARG A 27 -5.18 -6.27 19.12
N ILE A 28 -4.30 -6.65 20.04
CA ILE A 28 -4.58 -7.61 21.12
C ILE A 28 -5.56 -7.04 22.16
N ASN A 29 -5.41 -5.74 22.51
CA ASN A 29 -6.21 -5.11 23.56
C ASN A 29 -7.17 -4.06 22.98
N LYS A 30 -8.46 -4.39 22.98
CA LYS A 30 -9.53 -3.52 22.49
C LYS A 30 -9.95 -2.54 23.59
N ASN A 31 -9.73 -1.26 23.34
CA ASN A 31 -10.31 -0.16 24.11
C ASN A 31 -10.47 1.06 23.19
N ASP A 32 -11.38 1.98 23.53
CA ASP A 32 -11.70 3.12 22.65
C ASP A 32 -10.48 4.00 22.37
N LYS A 33 -9.56 4.12 23.33
CA LYS A 33 -8.30 4.87 23.17
C LYS A 33 -7.39 4.24 22.11
N ASN A 34 -7.31 2.92 22.06
CA ASN A 34 -6.50 2.16 21.11
C ASN A 34 -7.15 2.15 19.74
N ASP A 35 -8.47 2.05 19.66
CA ASP A 35 -9.22 2.09 18.41
C ASP A 35 -9.10 3.46 17.75
N ALA A 36 -9.30 4.55 18.51
CA ALA A 36 -9.10 5.92 18.03
C ALA A 36 -7.66 6.14 17.50
N ARG A 37 -6.65 5.65 18.22
CA ARG A 37 -5.25 5.70 17.76
C ARG A 37 -5.02 4.88 16.49
N GLY A 38 -5.59 3.69 16.41
CA GLY A 38 -5.49 2.81 15.25
C GLY A 38 -6.10 3.45 14.00
N ILE A 39 -7.30 4.01 14.13
CA ILE A 39 -7.98 4.75 13.07
C ILE A 39 -7.13 5.95 12.63
N ALA A 40 -6.62 6.76 13.57
CA ALA A 40 -5.78 7.90 13.24
C ALA A 40 -4.49 7.52 12.49
N GLN A 41 -3.86 6.40 12.88
CA GLN A 41 -2.64 5.92 12.21
C GLN A 41 -2.93 5.39 10.81
N MET A 42 -4.08 4.72 10.61
CA MET A 42 -4.54 4.32 9.30
C MET A 42 -4.85 5.53 8.42
N MET A 43 -5.54 6.55 8.95
CA MET A 43 -5.85 7.79 8.24
C MET A 43 -4.58 8.50 7.73
N ARG A 44 -3.51 8.56 8.53
CA ARG A 44 -2.21 9.08 8.08
C ARG A 44 -1.62 8.27 6.91
N SER A 45 -1.80 6.95 6.94
CA SER A 45 -1.28 6.00 5.94
C SER A 45 -2.06 5.98 4.61
N VAL A 46 -3.29 6.52 4.58
CA VAL A 46 -4.11 6.67 3.36
C VAL A 46 -4.02 8.07 2.74
N SER A 47 -3.17 8.95 3.28
CA SER A 47 -2.90 10.25 2.67
C SER A 47 -2.41 10.09 1.22
N LYS A 48 -2.79 11.03 0.34
CA LYS A 48 -2.39 11.01 -1.08
C LYS A 48 -0.87 10.89 -1.24
N ILE A 49 -0.12 11.60 -0.39
CA ILE A 49 1.34 11.57 -0.36
C ILE A 49 1.85 10.18 0.02
N SER A 50 1.31 9.55 1.07
CA SER A 50 1.70 8.18 1.47
C SER A 50 1.41 7.17 0.36
N CYS A 51 0.28 7.31 -0.35
CA CYS A 51 -0.07 6.45 -1.48
C CYS A 51 0.93 6.60 -2.64
N GLN A 52 1.26 7.84 -3.04
CA GLN A 52 2.23 8.08 -4.12
C GLN A 52 3.61 7.49 -3.80
N ILE A 53 4.09 7.65 -2.57
CA ILE A 53 5.37 7.07 -2.12
C ILE A 53 5.31 5.53 -2.20
N LYS A 54 4.23 4.91 -1.71
CA LYS A 54 4.04 3.45 -1.78
C LYS A 54 4.05 2.94 -3.21
N ILE A 55 3.35 3.64 -4.12
CA ILE A 55 3.33 3.30 -5.56
C ILE A 55 4.74 3.40 -6.13
N ALA A 56 5.45 4.51 -5.92
CA ALA A 56 6.81 4.71 -6.44
C ALA A 56 7.78 3.62 -5.94
N LEU A 57 7.73 3.27 -4.65
CA LEU A 57 8.54 2.19 -4.07
C LEU A 57 8.17 0.82 -4.64
N GLY A 58 6.87 0.55 -4.84
CA GLY A 58 6.37 -0.67 -5.47
C GLY A 58 6.87 -0.82 -6.91
N SER A 59 6.72 0.23 -7.73
CA SER A 59 7.20 0.27 -9.11
C SER A 59 8.71 0.04 -9.19
N ARG A 60 9.51 0.71 -8.34
CA ARG A 60 10.96 0.49 -8.27
C ARG A 60 11.29 -0.97 -7.94
N ARG A 61 10.61 -1.57 -6.95
CA ARG A 61 10.82 -2.98 -6.58
C ARG A 61 10.51 -3.90 -7.77
N GLN A 62 9.40 -3.66 -8.45
CA GLN A 62 9.01 -4.45 -9.63
C GLN A 62 10.07 -4.39 -10.73
N LEU A 63 10.56 -3.19 -11.07
CA LEU A 63 11.63 -3.01 -12.06
C LEU A 63 12.91 -3.74 -11.68
N MET A 64 13.30 -3.69 -10.40
CA MET A 64 14.48 -4.41 -9.91
C MET A 64 14.31 -5.93 -10.01
N CYS A 65 13.13 -6.45 -9.67
CA CYS A 65 12.81 -7.87 -9.84
C CYS A 65 12.84 -8.28 -11.32
N SER A 66 12.22 -7.51 -12.21
CA SER A 66 12.24 -7.78 -13.65
C SER A 66 13.65 -7.75 -14.22
N LYS A 67 14.49 -6.77 -13.83
CA LYS A 67 15.93 -6.75 -14.18
C LYS A 67 16.61 -8.05 -13.75
N GLN A 68 16.39 -8.49 -12.51
CA GLN A 68 17.02 -9.69 -11.99
C GLN A 68 16.54 -10.96 -12.71
N GLN A 69 15.26 -11.02 -13.08
CA GLN A 69 14.70 -12.10 -13.88
C GLN A 69 15.37 -12.18 -15.25
N VAL A 70 15.45 -11.06 -15.99
CA VAL A 70 16.11 -11.02 -17.31
C VAL A 70 17.56 -11.49 -17.23
N ILE A 71 18.32 -11.01 -16.24
CA ILE A 71 19.70 -11.45 -16.02
C ILE A 71 19.76 -12.96 -15.72
N GLY A 72 18.82 -13.47 -14.91
CA GLY A 72 18.71 -14.90 -14.61
C GLY A 72 18.44 -15.72 -15.87
N THR A 73 17.52 -15.27 -16.71
CA THR A 73 17.20 -15.91 -17.99
C THR A 73 18.42 -15.96 -18.91
N ILE A 74 19.15 -14.85 -19.08
CA ILE A 74 20.36 -14.81 -19.91
C ILE A 74 21.41 -15.79 -19.40
N ARG A 75 21.68 -15.80 -18.09
CA ARG A 75 22.63 -16.75 -17.48
C ARG A 75 22.21 -18.20 -17.70
N GLY A 76 20.92 -18.49 -17.56
CA GLY A 76 20.36 -19.81 -17.82
C GLY A 76 20.59 -20.26 -19.27
N LEU A 77 20.31 -19.39 -20.24
CA LEU A 77 20.50 -19.67 -21.66
C LEU A 77 21.96 -19.91 -22.01
N LEU A 78 22.88 -19.06 -21.53
CA LEU A 78 24.31 -19.24 -21.73
C LEU A 78 24.85 -20.52 -21.10
N LYS A 79 24.29 -20.96 -19.96
CA LYS A 79 24.66 -22.24 -19.35
C LYS A 79 24.25 -23.44 -20.20
N ILE A 80 23.12 -23.35 -20.90
CA ILE A 80 22.59 -24.44 -21.73
C ILE A 80 23.26 -24.49 -23.11
N HIS A 81 23.47 -23.32 -23.74
CA HIS A 81 23.88 -23.22 -25.14
C HIS A 81 25.30 -22.66 -25.35
N GLY A 82 25.98 -22.19 -24.31
CA GLY A 82 27.32 -21.58 -24.39
C GLY A 82 28.47 -22.57 -24.35
N ARG A 83 28.27 -23.78 -24.88
CA ARG A 83 29.35 -24.73 -25.21
C ARG A 83 29.76 -24.54 -26.66
#